data_AF-K7WYX8-F1
#
_entry.id   AF-K7WYX8-F1
#
_cell.length_a   1.000
_cell.length_b   1.000
_cell.length_c   1.000
_cell.angle_alpha   90.00
_cell.angle_beta   90.00
_cell.angle_gamma   90.00
#
_symmetry.space_group_name_H-M   'P 1'
#
loop_
_entity.id
_entity.type
_entity.pdbx_description
1 polymer ?
#
loop_
_entity_poly.entity_id
_entity_poly.type
_entity_poly.pdbx_seq_one_letter_code
_entity_poly.pdbx_strand_id
1 'polypeptide(L)'
;MSEYLINSGEFNMIVCPTDKAYYILNEDRASVETLQEFLQGDKVQYQRLKPLWFKYRPDESWQDLDKKEHRLGESLSEAELIDRFVLKAFNFGSLVAVRDTQTGSVKVFKRDKLKLSAR
;
A
#
# COMPACT_ATOMS: atom_id res chain seq x y z
N MET A 1 7.11 12.27 -1.06
CA MET A 1 5.90 11.64 -1.62
C MET A 1 5.95 10.18 -1.23
N SER A 2 4.87 9.59 -0.73
CA SER A 2 4.99 8.29 -0.05
C SER A 2 4.38 7.10 -0.78
N GLU A 3 4.99 5.95 -0.54
CA GLU A 3 4.47 4.62 -0.85
C GLU A 3 4.08 3.90 0.44
N TYR A 4 3.14 2.98 0.36
CA TYR A 4 2.61 2.29 1.56
C TYR A 4 2.72 0.80 1.45
N LEU A 5 3.19 0.17 2.52
CA LEU A 5 3.17 -1.27 2.69
C LEU A 5 2.03 -1.65 3.62
N ILE A 6 1.07 -2.41 3.10
CA ILE A 6 -0.13 -2.87 3.79
C ILE A 6 -0.08 -4.38 3.87
N ASN A 7 -0.32 -4.95 5.05
CA ASN A 7 -0.53 -6.38 5.20
C ASN A 7 -2.04 -6.64 5.25
N SER A 8 -2.57 -7.49 4.37
CA SER A 8 -4.00 -7.82 4.27
C SER A 8 -4.40 -9.08 5.04
N GLY A 9 -3.49 -9.64 5.85
CA GLY A 9 -3.65 -10.93 6.51
C GLY A 9 -3.16 -12.11 5.66
N GLU A 10 -3.50 -12.15 4.37
CA GLU A 10 -3.04 -13.22 3.46
C GLU A 10 -1.71 -12.88 2.80
N PHE A 11 -1.53 -11.64 2.36
CA PHE A 11 -0.37 -11.17 1.59
C PHE A 11 0.04 -9.76 2.01
N ASN A 12 1.24 -9.35 1.58
CA ASN A 12 1.66 -7.94 1.66
C ASN A 12 1.30 -7.23 0.35
N MET A 13 1.11 -5.92 0.41
CA MET A 13 0.76 -5.10 -0.75
C MET A 13 1.48 -3.76 -0.66
N ILE A 14 2.06 -3.31 -1.78
CA ILE A 14 2.57 -1.95 -1.91
C ILE A 14 1.57 -1.11 -2.68
N VAL A 15 1.22 0.05 -2.14
CA VAL A 15 0.33 1.04 -2.76
C VAL A 15 1.19 2.21 -3.21
N CYS A 16 1.10 2.54 -4.50
CA CYS A 16 1.80 3.66 -5.16
C CYS A 16 0.77 4.69 -5.63
N PRO A 17 0.43 5.71 -4.81
CA PRO A 17 -0.62 6.67 -5.13
C PRO A 17 -0.37 7.45 -6.41
N THR A 18 0.88 7.86 -6.65
CA THR A 18 1.32 8.60 -7.84
C THR A 18 0.96 7.89 -9.13
N ASP A 19 1.23 6.58 -9.15
CA ASP A 19 1.07 5.74 -10.33
C ASP A 19 -0.36 5.19 -10.43
N LYS A 20 -1.22 5.51 -9.45
CA LYS A 20 -2.57 4.96 -9.32
C LYS A 20 -2.59 3.43 -9.43
N ALA A 21 -1.60 2.79 -8.83
CA ALA A 21 -1.42 1.35 -8.86
C ALA A 21 -1.14 0.79 -7.46
N TYR A 22 -1.48 -0.49 -7.29
CA TYR A 22 -0.99 -1.29 -6.18
C TYR A 22 -0.41 -2.62 -6.69
N TYR A 23 0.45 -3.21 -5.88
CA TYR A 23 1.17 -4.43 -6.19
C TYR A 23 0.95 -5.41 -5.06
N ILE A 24 0.37 -6.56 -5.36
CA ILE A 24 0.31 -7.67 -4.40
C ILE A 24 1.68 -8.37 -4.42
N LEU A 25 2.27 -8.51 -3.23
CA LEU A 25 3.51 -9.22 -3.03
C LEU A 25 3.19 -10.67 -2.70
N ASN A 26 3.47 -11.56 -3.66
CA ASN A 26 3.32 -13.00 -3.50
C ASN A 26 4.59 -13.61 -2.88
N GLU A 27 4.63 -14.94 -2.77
CA GLU A 27 5.82 -15.67 -2.29
C GLU A 27 6.86 -15.91 -3.40
N ASP A 28 6.73 -15.25 -4.55
CA ASP A 28 7.73 -15.32 -5.61
C ASP A 28 8.98 -14.49 -5.30
N ARG A 29 10.08 -14.82 -5.99
CA ARG A 29 11.37 -14.16 -5.79
C ARG A 29 11.31 -12.64 -6.02
N ALA A 30 10.57 -12.19 -7.03
CA ALA A 30 10.46 -10.78 -7.35
C ALA A 30 9.77 -9.98 -6.23
N SER A 31 8.72 -10.54 -5.63
CA SER A 31 7.97 -9.96 -4.52
C SER A 31 8.80 -9.90 -3.23
N VAL A 32 9.57 -10.95 -2.94
CA VAL A 32 10.45 -11.00 -1.77
C VAL A 32 11.58 -9.96 -1.89
N GLU A 33 12.24 -9.89 -3.06
CA GLU A 33 13.27 -8.90 -3.32
C GLU A 33 12.70 -7.46 -3.23
N THR A 34 11.53 -7.22 -3.84
CA THR A 34 10.84 -5.91 -3.78
C THR A 34 10.50 -5.53 -2.34
N LEU A 35 10.03 -6.47 -1.52
CA LEU A 35 9.75 -6.21 -0.11
C LEU A 35 10.99 -5.81 0.66
N GLN A 36 12.12 -6.47 0.41
CA GLN A 36 13.40 -6.15 1.04
C GLN A 36 13.92 -4.78 0.60
N GLU A 37 13.91 -4.50 -0.71
CA GLU A 37 14.26 -3.18 -1.27
C GLU A 37 13.41 -2.08 -0.62
N PHE A 38 12.10 -2.29 -0.50
CA PHE A 38 11.19 -1.34 0.14
C PHE A 38 11.55 -1.09 1.60
N LEU A 39 11.79 -2.16 2.38
CA LEU A 39 12.07 -2.05 3.81
C LEU A 39 13.47 -1.48 4.12
N GLN A 40 14.42 -1.67 3.22
CA GLN A 40 15.79 -1.13 3.33
C GLN A 40 15.87 0.33 2.87
N GLY A 41 14.83 0.84 2.19
CA GLY A 41 14.80 2.19 1.64
C GLY A 41 15.41 2.29 0.25
N ASP A 42 15.90 1.18 -0.29
CA ASP A 42 16.55 1.09 -1.60
C ASP A 42 15.60 1.38 -2.76
N LYS A 43 16.16 1.60 -3.95
CA LYS A 43 15.35 1.79 -5.17
C LYS A 43 14.53 0.53 -5.48
N VAL A 44 13.22 0.61 -5.28
CA VAL A 44 12.28 -0.47 -5.54
C VAL A 44 12.06 -0.65 -7.04
N GLN A 45 12.16 -1.89 -7.54
CA GLN A 45 11.98 -2.19 -8.96
C GLN A 45 10.59 -2.74 -9.30
N TYR A 46 9.58 -1.86 -9.32
CA TYR A 46 8.18 -2.22 -9.61
C TYR A 46 7.94 -2.87 -10.97
N GLN A 47 8.80 -2.63 -11.95
CA GLN A 47 8.72 -3.25 -13.28
C GLN A 47 8.78 -4.80 -13.26
N ARG A 48 9.27 -5.38 -12.17
CA ARG A 48 9.29 -6.84 -11.95
C ARG A 48 7.94 -7.40 -11.50
N LEU A 49 7.04 -6.53 -11.04
CA LEU A 49 5.72 -6.89 -10.51
C LEU A 49 4.63 -6.56 -11.53
N LYS A 50 3.53 -7.32 -11.47
CA LYS A 50 2.35 -7.01 -12.27
C LYS A 50 1.52 -5.94 -11.54
N PRO A 51 1.34 -4.74 -12.10
CA PRO A 51 0.52 -3.72 -11.47
C PRO A 51 -0.94 -4.15 -11.49
N LEU A 52 -1.62 -3.96 -10.35
CA LEU A 52 -3.06 -3.96 -10.29
C LEU A 52 -3.51 -2.51 -10.23
N TRP A 53 -4.26 -2.12 -11.24
CA TRP A 53 -4.83 -0.77 -11.31
C TRP A 53 -5.92 -0.64 -10.26
N PHE A 54 -5.96 0.51 -9.59
CA PHE A 54 -7.15 0.86 -8.82
C PHE A 54 -8.34 0.91 -9.79
N LYS A 55 -9.27 -0.05 -9.69
CA LYS A 55 -10.62 0.13 -10.25
C LYS A 55 -11.36 1.13 -9.36
N TYR A 56 -10.97 2.40 -9.38
CA TYR A 56 -11.78 3.46 -8.79
C TYR A 56 -12.74 3.98 -9.86
N ARG A 57 -14.02 4.11 -9.52
CA ARG A 57 -14.89 5.00 -10.29
C ARG A 57 -14.77 6.39 -9.67
N PRO A 58 -14.61 7.48 -10.46
CA PRO A 58 -14.44 8.83 -9.91
C PRO A 58 -15.59 9.31 -9.02
N ASP A 59 -16.77 8.73 -9.21
CA ASP A 59 -18.01 8.99 -8.46
C ASP A 59 -18.16 8.12 -7.20
N GLU A 60 -17.23 7.21 -6.96
CA GLU A 60 -17.31 6.30 -5.84
C GLU A 60 -16.99 7.06 -4.53
N SER A 61 -17.87 6.92 -3.54
CA SER A 61 -17.71 7.52 -2.21
C SER A 61 -17.54 6.46 -1.12
N TRP A 62 -17.05 6.89 0.04
CA TRP A 62 -16.96 6.08 1.26
C TRP A 62 -17.24 6.94 2.49
N GLN A 63 -17.62 6.31 3.60
CA GLN A 63 -17.87 7.00 4.87
C GLN A 63 -16.81 6.61 5.90
N ASP A 64 -16.28 7.60 6.62
CA ASP A 64 -15.42 7.34 7.78
C ASP A 64 -16.23 6.89 9.01
N LEU A 65 -15.53 6.65 10.13
CA LEU A 65 -16.14 6.20 11.39
C LEU A 65 -17.15 7.20 11.96
N ASP A 66 -17.01 8.49 11.60
CA ASP A 66 -17.91 9.58 11.99
C ASP A 66 -19.04 9.80 10.95
N LYS A 67 -19.17 8.88 9.98
CA LYS A 67 -20.15 8.89 8.88
C LYS A 67 -19.99 10.05 7.89
N LYS A 68 -18.85 10.74 7.88
CA LYS A 68 -18.56 11.77 6.89
C LYS A 68 -18.26 11.10 5.55
N GLU A 69 -18.94 11.56 4.50
CA GLU A 69 -18.78 11.04 3.15
C GLU A 69 -17.59 11.69 2.44
N HIS A 70 -16.74 10.87 1.84
CA HIS A 70 -15.55 11.25 1.09
C HIS A 70 -15.68 10.75 -0.36
N ARG A 71 -15.44 11.62 -1.34
CA ARG A 71 -15.54 11.30 -2.78
C ARG A 71 -14.17 11.14 -3.42
N LEU A 72 -14.00 10.11 -4.24
CA LEU A 72 -12.70 9.74 -4.82
C LEU A 72 -12.24 10.64 -5.98
N GLY A 73 -13.17 11.37 -6.62
CA GLY A 73 -12.89 12.27 -7.75
C GLY A 73 -12.36 13.64 -7.36
N GLU A 74 -12.47 14.01 -6.08
CA GLU A 74 -11.74 15.16 -5.52
C GLU A 74 -10.33 14.68 -5.16
N SER A 75 -9.33 15.55 -5.28
CA SER A 75 -7.91 15.22 -5.12
C SER A 75 -7.62 14.54 -3.79
N LEU A 76 -7.74 13.21 -3.77
CA LEU A 76 -7.54 12.37 -2.59
C LEU A 76 -6.16 12.64 -2.02
N SER A 77 -6.13 13.03 -0.76
CA SER A 77 -4.89 13.11 -0.02
C SER A 77 -4.31 11.71 0.17
N GLU A 78 -2.98 11.66 0.35
CA GLU A 78 -2.23 10.45 0.68
C GLU A 78 -2.91 9.63 1.79
N ALA A 79 -3.37 10.30 2.85
CA ALA A 79 -4.01 9.70 4.01
C ALA A 79 -5.36 9.05 3.69
N GLU A 80 -6.20 9.69 2.89
CA GLU A 80 -7.53 9.18 2.52
C GLU A 80 -7.44 7.92 1.64
N LEU A 81 -6.37 7.78 0.87
CA LEU A 81 -6.11 6.59 0.08
C LEU A 81 -5.72 5.39 0.96
N ILE A 82 -4.89 5.63 1.99
CA ILE A 82 -4.53 4.62 2.99
C ILE A 82 -5.77 4.20 3.79
N ASP A 83 -6.54 5.18 4.29
CA ASP A 83 -7.75 4.92 5.08
C ASP A 83 -8.73 4.07 4.29
N ARG A 84 -8.95 4.35 3.00
CA ARG A 84 -9.76 3.48 2.14
C ARG A 84 -9.22 2.05 2.05
N PHE A 85 -7.91 1.84 1.94
CA PHE A 85 -7.36 0.48 1.87
C PHE A 85 -7.48 -0.28 3.18
N VAL A 86 -7.38 0.44 4.30
CA VAL A 86 -7.64 -0.09 5.63
C VAL A 86 -9.14 -0.37 5.83
N LEU A 87 -10.04 0.43 5.25
CA LEU A 87 -11.48 0.41 5.54
C LEU A 87 -12.36 -0.34 4.51
N LYS A 88 -12.07 -0.30 3.20
CA LYS A 88 -13.04 -0.67 2.14
C LYS A 88 -12.93 -2.10 1.62
N ALA A 89 -11.78 -2.76 1.76
CA ALA A 89 -11.57 -4.11 1.20
C ALA A 89 -11.14 -5.16 2.23
N PHE A 90 -10.68 -4.74 3.41
CA PHE A 90 -10.14 -5.67 4.40
C PHE A 90 -10.48 -5.19 5.80
N ASN A 91 -11.47 -5.82 6.45
CA ASN A 91 -11.61 -5.79 7.91
C ASN A 91 -10.36 -6.34 8.67
N PHE A 92 -9.26 -6.60 7.96
CA PHE A 92 -8.04 -7.27 8.40
C PHE A 92 -6.74 -6.58 7.93
N GLY A 93 -6.83 -5.49 7.15
CA GLY A 93 -5.67 -4.81 6.57
C GLY A 93 -4.99 -3.86 7.56
N SER A 94 -3.72 -4.08 7.90
CA SER A 94 -2.94 -3.17 8.74
C SER A 94 -1.89 -2.43 7.91
N LEU A 95 -1.86 -1.10 8.00
CA LEU A 95 -0.70 -0.32 7.55
C LEU A 95 0.53 -0.78 8.34
N VAL A 96 1.59 -1.17 7.62
CA VAL A 96 2.80 -1.71 8.22
C VAL A 96 3.97 -0.76 8.09
N ALA A 97 4.16 -0.14 6.94
CA ALA A 97 5.23 0.81 6.73
C ALA A 97 4.85 1.88 5.70
N VAL A 98 5.49 3.03 5.82
CA VAL A 98 5.42 4.14 4.86
C VAL A 98 6.85 4.41 4.39
N ARG A 99 7.05 4.60 3.09
CA ARG A 99 8.34 4.94 2.50
C ARG A 99 8.24 6.26 1.76
N ASP A 100 9.15 7.19 2.03
CA ASP A 100 9.30 8.39 1.22
C ASP A 100 10.15 8.07 -0.03
N THR A 101 9.61 8.32 -1.21
CA THR A 101 10.25 7.94 -2.48
C THR A 101 11.40 8.85 -2.90
N GLN A 102 11.49 10.05 -2.32
CA GLN A 102 12.55 11.01 -2.67
C GLN A 102 13.83 10.76 -1.87
N THR A 103 13.65 10.44 -0.59
CA THR A 103 14.75 10.23 0.37
C THR A 103 15.06 8.76 0.59
N GLY A 104 14.14 7.85 0.24
CA GLY A 104 14.22 6.44 0.58
C GLY A 104 13.94 6.14 2.06
N SER A 105 13.55 7.13 2.86
CA SER A 105 13.31 6.93 4.29
C SER A 105 12.08 6.05 4.52
N VAL A 106 12.22 5.02 5.36
CA VAL A 106 11.14 4.06 5.67
C VAL A 106 10.77 4.15 7.13
N LYS A 107 9.49 4.39 7.41
CA LYS A 107 8.91 4.33 8.75
C LYS A 107 8.08 3.06 8.88
N VAL A 108 8.52 2.13 9.73
CA VAL A 108 7.82 0.87 10.01
C VAL A 108 7.03 1.00 11.31
N PHE A 109 5.73 0.69 11.28
CA PHE A 109 4.81 0.77 12.40
C PHE A 109 4.51 -0.60 13.04
N LYS A 110 4.45 -1.67 12.24
CA LYS A 110 4.00 -3.01 12.68
C LYS A 110 4.83 -4.14 12.06
N ARG A 111 6.13 -4.19 12.37
CA ARG A 111 7.08 -5.14 11.75
C ARG A 111 6.68 -6.61 11.95
N ASP A 112 6.07 -6.93 13.08
CA ASP A 112 5.53 -8.24 13.45
C ASP A 112 4.41 -8.73 12.52
N LYS A 113 3.72 -7.81 11.84
CA LYS A 113 2.64 -8.12 10.88
C LYS A 113 3.14 -8.40 9.48
N LEU A 114 4.43 -8.19 9.20
CA LEU A 114 4.98 -8.58 7.91
C LEU A 114 5.02 -10.09 7.82
N LYS A 115 4.30 -10.65 6.84
CA LYS A 115 4.65 -11.96 6.32
C LYS A 115 5.94 -11.81 5.54
N LEU A 116 7.06 -11.80 6.25
CA LEU A 116 8.36 -12.03 5.66
C LEU A 116 8.37 -13.52 5.36
N SER A 117 8.32 -13.90 4.09
CA SER A 117 8.66 -15.27 3.69
C SER A 117 10.09 -15.48 4.18
N ALA A 118 10.20 -16.12 5.35
CA ALA A 118 11.47 -16.40 5.98
C ALA A 118 12.21 -17.44 5.14
N ARG A 119 13.53 -17.32 5.16
CA ARG A 119 14.50 -18.29 4.64
C ARG A 119 14.13 -19.74 4.92
#